data_AF-A0A2K3PB71-F1
#
_entry.id   AF-A0A2K3PB71-F1
#
_cell.length_a   1.000
_cell.length_b   1.000
_cell.length_c   1.000
_cell.angle_alpha   90.00
_cell.angle_beta   90.00
_cell.angle_gamma   90.00
#
_symmetry.space_group_name_H-M   'P 1'
#
loop_
_entity.id
_entity.type
_entity.pdbx_description
1 polymer ?
#
loop_
_entity_poly.entity_id
_entity_poly.type
_entity_poly.pdbx_seq_one_letter_code
_entity_poly.pdbx_strand_id
1 'polypeptide(L)'
;MEISLILIEKYFSAKGLNIVGYFHANEGSDEFELGGVAKNIGDHISRYFPQAAILLLDNKNLEALKKSKGSGAIVQHLKSRSCYFANWNSLS
;
A
#
# COMPACT_ATOMS: atom_id res chain seq x y z
N MET A 1 11.59 10.08 -6.94
CA MET A 1 10.85 8.82 -6.74
C MET A 1 10.94 7.89 -7.95
N GLU A 2 10.78 8.40 -9.18
CA GLU A 2 10.78 7.60 -10.41
C GLU A 2 12.04 6.74 -10.61
N ILE A 3 13.23 7.28 -10.32
CA ILE A 3 14.50 6.55 -10.40
C ILE A 3 14.54 5.36 -9.41
N SER A 4 13.98 5.52 -8.21
CA SER A 4 13.96 4.47 -7.19
C SER A 4 13.10 3.28 -7.62
N LEU A 5 11.92 3.55 -8.21
CA LEU A 5 11.04 2.50 -8.75
C LEU A 5 11.74 1.72 -9.86
N ILE A 6 12.38 2.42 -10.80
CA ILE A 6 13.12 1.78 -11.91
C ILE A 6 14.26 0.89 -11.38
N LEU A 7 14.99 1.33 -10.36
CA LEU A 7 16.08 0.54 -9.76
C LEU A 7 15.55 -0.74 -9.09
N ILE A 8 14.44 -0.63 -8.35
CA ILE A 8 13.79 -1.75 -7.68
C ILE A 8 13.25 -2.74 -8.72
N GLU A 9 12.56 -2.24 -9.75
CA GLU A 9 12.04 -3.07 -10.86
C GLU A 9 13.17 -3.84 -11.54
N LYS A 10 14.27 -3.17 -11.91
CA LYS A 10 15.42 -3.85 -12.54
C LYS A 10 16.03 -4.92 -11.65
N TYR A 11 16.20 -4.63 -10.37
CA TYR A 11 16.80 -5.56 -9.42
C TYR A 11 15.94 -6.82 -9.21
N PHE A 12 14.63 -6.66 -9.04
CA PHE A 12 13.73 -7.79 -8.79
C PHE A 12 13.36 -8.53 -10.08
N SER A 13 13.24 -7.84 -11.21
CA SER A 13 13.02 -8.47 -12.51
C SER A 13 14.16 -9.40 -12.90
N ALA A 14 15.42 -9.04 -12.60
CA ALA A 14 16.58 -9.92 -12.77
C ALA A 14 16.50 -11.21 -11.95
N LYS A 15 15.64 -11.24 -10.92
CA LYS A 15 15.37 -12.41 -10.06
C LYS A 15 14.04 -13.11 -10.40
N GLY A 16 13.36 -12.70 -11.47
CA GLY A 16 12.04 -13.22 -11.84
C GLY A 16 10.91 -12.77 -10.91
N LEU A 17 11.10 -11.69 -10.16
CA LEU A 17 10.11 -11.14 -9.23
C LEU A 17 9.47 -9.87 -9.79
N ASN A 18 8.18 -9.69 -9.53
CA ASN A 18 7.39 -8.53 -9.95
C ASN A 18 6.86 -7.76 -8.74
N ILE A 19 6.71 -6.45 -8.90
CA ILE A 19 6.03 -5.60 -7.92
C ILE A 19 4.53 -5.79 -8.11
N VAL A 20 3.84 -6.27 -7.06
CA VAL A 20 2.40 -6.57 -7.08
C VAL A 20 1.56 -5.60 -6.24
N GLY A 21 2.20 -4.60 -5.62
CA GLY A 21 1.51 -3.63 -4.79
C GLY A 21 2.43 -2.60 -4.14
N TYR A 22 1.82 -1.66 -3.42
CA TYR A 22 2.49 -0.55 -2.74
C TYR A 22 1.81 -0.25 -1.41
N PHE A 23 2.58 0.00 -0.36
CA PHE A 23 2.09 0.46 0.93
C PHE A 23 2.47 1.92 1.14
N HIS A 24 1.53 2.72 1.63
CA HIS A 24 1.72 4.12 1.96
C HIS A 24 1.28 4.39 3.41
N ALA A 25 2.00 5.28 4.07
CA ALA A 25 1.59 5.87 5.34
C ALA A 25 1.61 7.38 5.13
N ASN A 26 0.48 8.04 5.36
CA ASN A 26 0.40 9.49 5.28
C ASN A 26 1.19 10.13 6.43
N GLU A 27 1.49 11.43 6.34
CA GLU A 27 2.10 12.16 7.45
C GLU A 27 1.05 12.47 8.53
N GLY A 28 -0.17 12.83 8.12
CA GLY A 28 -1.31 13.03 9.00
C GLY A 28 -1.91 11.70 9.47
N SER A 29 -2.13 11.57 10.78
CA SER A 29 -2.78 10.39 11.38
C SER A 29 -4.31 10.37 11.20
N ASP A 30 -4.90 11.47 10.74
CA ASP A 30 -6.33 11.62 10.43
C ASP A 30 -6.61 11.71 8.93
N GLU A 31 -5.59 11.50 8.10
CA GLU A 31 -5.72 11.54 6.65
C GLU A 31 -5.86 10.11 6.09
N PHE A 32 -7.07 9.77 5.69
CA PHE A 32 -7.43 8.43 5.18
C PHE A 32 -7.47 8.35 3.65
N GLU A 33 -7.03 9.42 2.98
CA GLU A 33 -6.99 9.52 1.53
C GLU A 33 -5.59 9.28 0.99
N LEU A 34 -5.50 8.61 -0.16
CA LEU A 34 -4.21 8.45 -0.85
C LEU A 34 -3.78 9.79 -1.44
N GLY A 35 -2.62 10.27 -1.01
CA GLY A 35 -1.93 11.40 -1.62
C GLY A 35 -1.61 11.17 -3.10
N GLY A 36 -1.40 12.24 -3.86
CA GLY A 36 -1.13 12.17 -5.31
C GLY A 36 0.07 11.28 -5.67
N VAL A 37 1.08 11.25 -4.82
CA VAL A 37 2.26 10.38 -5.00
C VAL A 37 1.88 8.91 -4.92
N ALA A 38 1.12 8.49 -3.90
CA ALA A 38 0.71 7.11 -3.72
C ALA A 38 -0.21 6.63 -4.87
N LYS A 39 -1.09 7.51 -5.35
CA LYS A 39 -1.92 7.27 -6.55
C LYS A 39 -1.04 7.05 -7.79
N ASN A 40 -0.07 7.93 -8.04
CA ASN A 40 0.82 7.82 -9.20
C ASN A 40 1.67 6.54 -9.17
N ILE A 41 2.17 6.13 -7.99
CA ILE A 41 2.90 4.85 -7.83
C ILE A 41 2.00 3.68 -8.17
N GLY A 42 0.80 3.63 -7.56
CA GLY A 42 -0.11 2.53 -7.80
C GLY A 42 -0.58 2.45 -9.25
N ASP A 43 -0.78 3.60 -9.89
CA ASP A 43 -1.09 3.69 -11.32
C ASP A 43 0.03 3.12 -12.17
N HIS A 44 1.29 3.45 -11.86
CA HIS A 44 2.46 2.88 -12.53
C HIS A 44 2.52 1.37 -12.40
N ILE A 45 2.39 0.83 -11.17
CA ILE A 45 2.41 -0.63 -10.93
C ILE A 45 1.24 -1.32 -11.64
N SER A 46 0.06 -0.69 -11.65
CA SER A 46 -1.15 -1.27 -12.26
C SER A 46 -1.06 -1.49 -13.77
N ARG A 47 -0.16 -0.77 -14.47
CA ARG A 47 0.09 -0.98 -15.91
C ARG A 47 0.74 -2.33 -16.19
N TYR A 48 1.49 -2.86 -15.23
CA TYR A 48 2.21 -4.14 -15.35
C TYR A 48 1.50 -5.26 -14.59
N PHE A 49 0.84 -4.93 -13.49
CA PHE A 49 0.05 -5.86 -12.69
C PHE A 49 -1.34 -5.26 -12.40
N PRO A 50 -2.35 -5.54 -13.25
CA PRO A 50 -3.68 -4.91 -13.14
C PRO A 50 -4.37 -5.09 -11.78
N GLN A 51 -4.02 -6.16 -11.07
CA GLN A 51 -4.55 -6.50 -9.75
C GLN A 51 -3.73 -5.88 -8.60
N ALA A 52 -2.87 -4.90 -8.90
CA ALA A 52 -2.00 -4.29 -7.91
C ALA A 52 -2.79 -3.67 -6.76
N ALA A 53 -2.35 -4.02 -5.55
CA ALA A 53 -2.93 -3.52 -4.31
C ALA A 53 -2.17 -2.27 -3.84
N ILE A 54 -2.90 -1.18 -3.59
CA ILE A 54 -2.38 -0.03 -2.85
C ILE A 54 -2.97 -0.06 -1.45
N LEU A 55 -2.11 -0.07 -0.44
CA LEU A 55 -2.48 -0.22 0.95
C LEU A 55 -2.13 1.07 1.71
N LEU A 56 -3.13 1.70 2.31
CA LEU A 56 -2.94 2.83 3.22
C LEU A 56 -2.93 2.32 4.66
N LEU A 57 -1.83 2.61 5.35
CA LEU A 57 -1.61 2.26 6.73
C LEU A 57 -2.28 3.29 7.65
N ASP A 58 -2.96 2.79 8.68
CA ASP A 58 -3.49 3.62 9.75
C ASP A 58 -2.39 3.88 10.77
N ASN A 59 -1.87 5.10 10.77
CA ASN A 59 -0.81 5.49 11.69
C ASN A 59 -1.24 5.45 13.17
N LYS A 60 -2.54 5.65 13.48
CA LYS A 60 -3.04 5.55 14.86
C LYS A 60 -3.00 4.11 15.34
N ASN A 61 -3.45 3.18 14.49
CA ASN A 61 -3.35 1.75 14.79
C ASN A 61 -1.89 1.29 14.83
N LEU A 62 -1.01 1.84 14.00
CA LEU A 62 0.43 1.53 14.03
C LEU A 62 1.06 1.93 15.38
N GLU A 63 0.74 3.13 15.89
CA GLU A 63 1.22 3.58 17.20
C GLU A 63 0.60 2.78 18.36
N ALA A 64 -0.66 2.36 18.23
CA ALA A 64 -1.32 1.49 19.20
C ALA A 64 -0.71 0.08 19.23
N LEU A 65 -0.31 -0.47 18.08
CA LEU A 65 0.41 -1.75 17.99
C LEU A 65 1.82 -1.67 18.56
N LYS A 66 2.53 -0.55 18.40
CA LYS A 66 3.84 -0.38 19.07
C LYS A 66 3.69 -0.43 20.60
N LYS A 67 2.55 0.05 21.12
CA LYS A 67 2.27 0.14 22.56
C LYS A 67 1.60 -1.10 23.15
N SER A 68 0.98 -1.94 22.33
CA SER A 68 0.28 -3.16 22.77
C SER A 68 0.90 -4.41 22.14
N LYS A 69 1.04 -5.50 22.90
CA LYS A 69 1.48 -6.82 22.36
C LYS A 69 0.42 -7.48 21.43
N GLY A 70 -0.52 -6.71 20.88
CA GLY A 70 -1.64 -7.21 20.08
C GLY A 70 -1.29 -7.31 18.60
N SER A 71 -1.67 -8.43 17.98
CA SER A 71 -1.50 -8.74 16.55
C SER A 71 -2.73 -8.32 15.71
N GLY A 72 -3.19 -7.07 15.89
CA GLY A 72 -4.29 -6.50 15.08
C GLY A 72 -3.83 -6.09 13.68
N ALA A 73 -4.70 -6.17 12.68
CA ALA A 73 -4.40 -5.71 11.33
C ALA A 73 -4.24 -4.17 11.31
N ILE A 74 -3.09 -3.67 10.82
CA ILE A 74 -2.73 -2.23 10.79
C ILE A 74 -3.17 -1.55 9.48
N VAL A 75 -3.83 -2.30 8.61
CA VAL A 75 -4.21 -1.87 7.28
C VAL A 75 -5.68 -1.45 7.31
N GLN A 76 -5.94 -0.19 6.97
CA GLN A 76 -7.29 0.36 7.02
C GLN A 76 -7.94 0.45 5.65
N HIS A 77 -7.17 0.74 4.60
CA HIS A 77 -7.69 0.84 3.25
C HIS A 77 -6.85 0.10 2.23
N LEU A 78 -7.51 -0.82 1.50
CA LEU A 78 -7.00 -1.47 0.30
C LEU A 78 -7.71 -0.91 -0.93
N LYS A 79 -6.94 -0.35 -1.85
CA LYS A 79 -7.41 0.08 -3.15
C LYS A 79 -6.80 -0.81 -4.24
N SER A 80 -7.64 -1.65 -4.85
CA SER A 80 -7.30 -2.40 -6.06
C SER A 80 -8.12 -1.82 -7.23
N ARG A 81 -7.50 -1.65 -8.40
CA ARG A 81 -8.23 -1.11 -9.57
C ARG A 81 -9.28 -2.07 -10.13
N SER A 82 -9.24 -3.36 -9.79
CA SER A 82 -10.22 -4.35 -10.26
C SER A 82 -11.47 -4.48 -9.37
N CYS A 83 -11.45 -3.96 -8.13
CA CYS A 83 -12.54 -4.10 -7.17
C CYS A 83 -12.56 -2.88 -6.22
N TYR A 84 -13.67 -2.16 -6.12
CA TYR A 84 -13.85 -1.15 -5.08
C TYR A 84 -13.99 -1.84 -3.71
N PHE A 85 -13.05 -1.48 -2.81
CA PHE A 85 -12.98 -1.61 -1.34
C PHE A 85 -13.54 -2.85 -0.62
N ALA A 86 -12.66 -3.42 0.23
CA ALA A 86 -13.05 -4.02 1.50
C ALA A 86 -12.25 -3.35 2.63
N ASN A 87 -12.92 -2.92 3.69
CA ASN A 87 -12.26 -2.60 4.96
C ASN A 87 -11.91 -3.93 5.62
N TRP A 88 -10.64 -4.19 5.92
CA TRP A 88 -10.25 -5.48 6.50
C TRP A 88 -10.92 -5.71 7.87
N ASN A 89 -11.25 -4.64 8.58
CA ASN A 89 -11.98 -4.71 9.85
C ASN A 89 -13.45 -5.12 9.70
N SER A 90 -14.01 -5.16 8.48
CA SER A 90 -15.37 -5.64 8.21
C SER A 90 -15.42 -7.06 7.64
N LEU A 91 -14.28 -7.75 7.54
CA LEU A 91 -14.17 -9.14 7.06
C LEU A 91 -13.82 -10.12 8.20
N SER A 92 -13.95 -9.67 9.45
CA SER A 92 -13.73 -10.45 10.67
C SER A 92 -15.03 -10.69 11.42
#